data_AF-A0A103YJT6-F1
#
_entry.id   AF-A0A103YJT6-F1
#
_cell.length_a   1.000
_cell.length_b   1.000
_cell.length_c   1.000
_cell.angle_alpha   90.00
_cell.angle_beta   90.00
_cell.angle_gamma   90.00
#
_symmetry.space_group_name_H-M   'P 1'
#
loop_
_entity.id
_entity.type
_entity.pdbx_description
1 polymer ?
#
loop_
_entity_poly.entity_id
_entity_poly.type
_entity_poly.pdbx_seq_one_letter_code
_entity_poly.pdbx_strand_id
1 'polypeptide(L)'
;MAETETFAFQAEINQLLSLIINTFYSNKEIFLRELVSNASDALDKIRFESLTDKSKLDAQPELFIHIIPDKANNTLTIIDSGIGMTKADLVNNLGTIARSGTKEFMEAIAAGADVSMIGQFGVGFYSAYLVAEKVIVTTKHNDDEQYVWESQAGGSFTDYVTRMKDGQNEIFYITGESKKAVENSPFLEKLKKKGYEVLYMVDAIDEYSVGQLKEFEGKKLVSATKEGLKLEETEDEKRKQESLKEKFEGLCKVIKDVLGDKVEKVVVSDRVVDSPCCLVTGEYGWTANMERIMKAQALRDASMAGYMSSKKTMEINPENAIMEELRKRADADKNDKSVKDLVLLLFETALLTSGFSLDEPNTFGNRIHRMLKLGLSIDDDEAGEGDADIPALEDADIDAEGSKMEEVD
;
A
#
# COMPACT_ATOMS: atom_id res chain seq x y z
N MET A 1 -34.96 9.68 -14.10
CA MET A 1 -33.99 10.39 -13.24
C MET A 1 -33.20 9.30 -12.53
N ALA A 2 -31.87 9.32 -12.62
CA ALA A 2 -31.05 8.35 -11.88
C ALA A 2 -31.18 8.64 -10.38
N GLU A 3 -31.30 7.61 -9.55
CA GLU A 3 -31.30 7.74 -8.10
C GLU A 3 -29.92 8.20 -7.62
N THR A 4 -29.91 9.29 -6.85
CA THR A 4 -28.69 9.81 -6.24
C THR A 4 -28.44 9.06 -4.94
N GLU A 5 -27.38 8.24 -4.91
CA GLU A 5 -26.90 7.61 -3.68
C GLU A 5 -25.87 8.50 -2.99
N THR A 6 -26.01 8.66 -1.67
CA THR A 6 -25.09 9.45 -0.84
C THR A 6 -24.37 8.51 0.12
N PHE A 7 -23.04 8.53 0.09
CA PHE A 7 -22.19 7.75 1.00
C PHE A 7 -21.48 8.67 1.97
N ALA A 8 -21.35 8.23 3.23
CA ALA A 8 -20.51 8.89 4.21
C ALA A 8 -19.04 8.53 4.00
N PHE A 9 -18.13 9.49 4.22
CA PHE A 9 -16.70 9.20 4.25
C PHE A 9 -16.39 8.20 5.37
N GLN A 10 -15.66 7.14 5.04
CA GLN A 10 -15.12 6.18 6.00
C GLN A 10 -13.61 6.37 6.12
N ALA A 11 -13.06 6.23 7.32
CA ALA A 11 -11.62 6.30 7.58
C ALA A 11 -11.19 5.09 8.41
N GLU A 12 -10.09 4.45 8.01
CA GLU A 12 -9.56 3.28 8.71
C GLU A 12 -8.67 3.71 9.89
N ILE A 13 -9.11 3.35 11.10
CA ILE A 13 -8.56 3.83 12.38
C ILE A 13 -7.06 3.49 12.53
N ASN A 14 -6.63 2.30 12.09
CA ASN A 14 -5.24 1.85 12.22
C ASN A 14 -4.28 2.65 11.31
N GLN A 15 -4.73 3.03 10.10
CA GLN A 15 -3.94 3.84 9.17
C GLN A 15 -3.85 5.29 9.64
N LEU A 16 -4.95 5.83 10.17
CA LEU A 16 -4.96 7.21 10.69
C LEU A 16 -4.13 7.35 11.98
N LEU A 17 -4.12 6.32 12.84
CA LEU A 17 -3.21 6.21 13.98
C LEU A 17 -1.75 6.26 13.53
N SER A 18 -1.37 5.44 12.56
CA SER A 18 -0.01 5.43 12.00
C SER A 18 0.38 6.80 11.43
N LEU A 19 -0.54 7.50 10.77
CA LEU A 19 -0.31 8.82 10.19
C LEU A 19 -0.16 9.92 11.26
N ILE A 20 -0.96 9.86 12.33
CA ILE A 20 -0.84 10.78 13.47
C ILE A 20 0.50 10.56 14.20
N ILE A 21 0.87 9.30 14.43
CA ILE A 21 2.09 8.92 15.14
C ILE A 21 3.33 9.28 14.28
N ASN A 22 3.30 9.05 12.97
CA ASN A 22 4.52 9.16 12.15
C ASN A 22 4.63 10.45 11.33
N THR A 23 3.54 11.23 11.18
CA THR A 23 3.51 12.37 10.24
C THR A 23 3.15 13.71 10.88
N PHE A 24 2.28 13.76 11.89
CA PHE A 24 1.84 15.05 12.47
C PHE A 24 2.78 15.62 13.54
N TYR A 25 3.61 14.79 14.15
CA TYR A 25 4.50 15.22 15.22
C TYR A 25 5.96 14.96 14.86
N SER A 26 6.73 16.04 14.71
CA SER A 26 8.18 15.94 14.49
C SER A 26 8.95 15.64 15.79
N ASN A 27 8.42 16.09 16.93
CA ASN A 27 9.05 15.94 18.24
C ASN A 27 8.26 14.97 19.12
N LYS A 28 8.91 13.89 19.55
CA LYS A 28 8.27 12.85 20.37
C LYS A 28 7.88 13.33 21.76
N GLU A 29 8.55 14.33 22.32
CA GLU A 29 8.27 14.91 23.65
C GLU A 29 6.87 15.54 23.77
N ILE A 30 6.22 15.79 22.64
CA ILE A 30 4.90 16.42 22.56
C ILE A 30 3.80 15.62 23.26
N PHE A 31 3.98 14.31 23.39
CA PHE A 31 3.00 13.43 24.03
C PHE A 31 2.66 13.89 25.44
N LEU A 32 3.67 14.36 26.20
CA LEU A 32 3.46 14.82 27.57
C LEU A 32 2.65 16.11 27.60
N ARG A 33 2.89 17.02 26.65
CA ARG A 33 2.09 18.25 26.51
C ARG A 33 0.62 17.92 26.25
N GLU A 34 0.35 17.02 25.30
CA GLU A 34 -1.01 16.64 24.92
C GLU A 34 -1.75 15.96 26.09
N LEU A 35 -1.11 15.00 26.77
CA LEU A 35 -1.73 14.29 27.88
C LEU A 35 -1.97 15.21 29.10
N VAL A 36 -1.04 16.10 29.42
CA VAL A 36 -1.23 17.10 30.49
C VAL A 36 -2.33 18.10 30.10
N SER A 37 -2.44 18.48 28.82
CA SER A 37 -3.52 19.37 28.37
C SER A 37 -4.89 18.72 28.52
N ASN A 38 -5.02 17.44 28.16
CA ASN A 38 -6.26 16.68 28.35
C ASN A 38 -6.64 16.57 29.84
N ALA A 39 -5.65 16.31 30.70
CA ALA A 39 -5.85 16.29 32.15
C ALA A 39 -6.31 17.67 32.68
N SER A 40 -5.73 18.77 32.19
CA SER A 40 -6.17 20.13 32.54
C SER A 40 -7.61 20.39 32.12
N ASP A 41 -7.99 20.04 30.88
CA ASP A 41 -9.36 20.19 30.39
C ASP A 41 -10.35 19.39 31.27
N ALA A 42 -9.96 18.20 31.74
CA ALA A 42 -10.80 17.38 32.63
C ALA A 42 -10.99 18.00 34.02
N LEU A 43 -9.95 18.65 34.56
CA LEU A 43 -10.02 19.40 35.82
C LEU A 43 -10.92 20.64 35.69
N ASP A 44 -10.84 21.35 34.58
CA ASP A 44 -11.68 22.53 34.36
C ASP A 44 -13.16 22.15 34.16
N LYS A 45 -13.45 21.00 33.55
CA LYS A 45 -14.82 20.46 33.45
C LYS A 45 -15.42 20.17 34.83
N ILE A 46 -14.73 19.40 35.68
CA ILE A 46 -15.25 19.10 37.03
C ILE A 46 -15.35 20.36 37.89
N ARG A 47 -14.40 21.28 37.75
CA ARG A 47 -14.44 22.58 38.42
C ARG A 47 -15.67 23.37 37.98
N PHE A 48 -15.97 23.42 36.69
CA PHE A 48 -17.15 24.12 36.18
C PHE A 48 -18.45 23.51 36.71
N GLU A 49 -18.59 22.18 36.69
CA GLU A 49 -19.75 21.49 37.28
C GLU A 49 -19.86 21.75 38.79
N SER A 50 -18.74 21.85 39.50
CA SER A 50 -18.75 22.13 40.94
C SER A 50 -19.26 23.54 41.31
N LEU A 51 -19.24 24.48 40.34
CA LEU A 51 -19.79 25.83 40.55
C LEU A 51 -21.31 25.80 40.64
N THR A 52 -21.97 24.85 39.97
CA THR A 52 -23.43 24.67 39.99
C THR A 52 -23.85 23.63 41.02
N ASP A 53 -23.06 22.56 41.21
CA ASP A 53 -23.30 21.49 42.18
C ASP A 53 -22.02 21.07 42.91
N LYS A 54 -21.87 21.54 44.16
CA LYS A 54 -20.69 21.24 44.99
C LYS A 54 -20.52 19.74 45.29
N SER A 55 -21.58 18.95 45.25
CA SER A 55 -21.51 17.52 45.56
C SER A 55 -20.68 16.73 44.55
N LYS A 56 -20.45 17.29 43.36
CA LYS A 56 -19.58 16.71 42.32
C LYS A 56 -18.13 16.50 42.77
N LEU A 57 -17.68 17.22 43.80
CA LEU A 57 -16.34 17.10 44.40
C LEU A 57 -16.30 16.24 45.68
N ASP A 58 -17.42 15.65 46.12
CA ASP A 58 -17.47 14.90 47.38
C ASP A 58 -16.56 13.65 47.36
N ALA A 59 -16.42 13.01 46.19
CA ALA A 59 -15.57 11.84 46.01
C ALA A 59 -14.07 12.18 45.96
N GLN A 60 -13.73 13.36 45.44
CA GLN A 60 -12.35 13.85 45.33
C GLN A 60 -12.34 15.39 45.33
N PRO A 61 -12.04 16.03 46.47
CA PRO A 61 -12.05 17.49 46.58
C PRO A 61 -10.78 18.18 46.05
N GLU A 62 -9.67 17.45 45.88
CA GLU A 62 -8.40 18.02 45.43
C GLU A 62 -8.23 17.89 43.91
N LEU A 63 -7.93 19.01 43.24
CA LEU A 63 -7.66 19.09 41.81
C LEU A 63 -6.15 19.01 41.55
N PHE A 64 -5.69 17.95 40.90
CA PHE A 64 -4.25 17.70 40.67
C PHE A 64 -3.98 16.93 39.37
N ILE A 65 -2.72 17.01 38.93
CA ILE A 65 -2.13 16.16 37.89
C ILE A 65 -0.81 15.62 38.45
N HIS A 66 -0.68 14.30 38.58
CA HIS A 66 0.54 13.63 39.02
C HIS A 66 1.18 12.86 37.86
N ILE A 67 2.50 12.98 37.72
CA ILE A 67 3.29 12.26 36.72
C ILE A 67 4.26 11.36 37.47
N ILE A 68 4.08 10.05 37.34
CA ILE A 68 4.79 9.04 38.11
C ILE A 68 5.58 8.15 37.14
N PRO A 69 6.90 8.37 36.99
CA PRO A 69 7.75 7.47 36.22
C PRO A 69 8.11 6.23 37.04
N ASP A 70 7.95 5.05 36.44
CA ASP A 70 8.40 3.77 37.00
C ASP A 70 9.48 3.17 36.10
N LYS A 71 10.73 3.34 36.53
CA LYS A 71 11.90 2.83 35.80
C LYS A 71 12.00 1.30 35.86
N ALA A 72 11.47 0.65 36.89
CA ALA A 72 11.58 -0.78 37.05
C ALA A 72 10.69 -1.52 36.05
N ASN A 73 9.50 -0.99 35.79
CA ASN A 73 8.53 -1.55 34.85
C ASN A 73 8.53 -0.86 33.47
N ASN A 74 9.37 0.17 33.28
CA ASN A 74 9.44 0.98 32.07
C ASN A 74 8.09 1.60 31.69
N THR A 75 7.37 2.13 32.68
CA THR A 75 6.05 2.75 32.49
C THR A 75 6.05 4.20 32.97
N LEU A 76 5.23 5.02 32.34
CA LEU A 76 4.92 6.38 32.81
C LEU A 76 3.42 6.45 33.10
N THR A 77 3.06 6.83 34.33
CA THR A 77 1.67 6.99 34.74
C THR A 77 1.35 8.48 34.90
N ILE A 78 0.29 8.95 34.23
CA ILE A 78 -0.27 10.29 34.41
C ILE A 78 -1.63 10.12 35.07
N ILE A 79 -1.82 10.75 36.22
CA ILE A 79 -3.04 10.69 37.02
C ILE A 79 -3.61 12.08 37.14
N ASP A 80 -4.84 12.29 36.67
CA ASP A 80 -5.61 13.50 36.93
C ASP A 80 -6.80 13.20 37.86
N SER A 81 -7.25 14.20 38.61
CA SER A 81 -8.48 14.11 39.40
C SER A 81 -9.67 14.81 38.74
N GLY A 82 -9.67 14.86 37.41
CA GLY A 82 -10.71 15.48 36.61
C GLY A 82 -12.03 14.68 36.59
N ILE A 83 -12.94 15.12 35.73
CA ILE A 83 -14.31 14.58 35.64
C ILE A 83 -14.39 13.09 35.29
N GLY A 84 -13.35 12.53 34.65
CA GLY A 84 -13.33 11.16 34.15
C GLY A 84 -14.18 10.95 32.89
N MET A 85 -14.34 9.70 32.47
CA MET A 85 -15.12 9.32 31.28
C MET A 85 -16.08 8.18 31.62
N THR A 86 -17.30 8.25 31.08
CA THR A 86 -18.24 7.12 31.12
C THR A 86 -17.82 6.04 30.11
N LYS A 87 -18.45 4.86 30.16
CA LYS A 87 -18.24 3.83 29.15
C LYS A 87 -18.57 4.33 27.74
N ALA A 88 -19.61 5.15 27.60
CA ALA A 88 -19.99 5.74 26.34
C ALA A 88 -18.90 6.72 25.83
N ASP A 89 -18.32 7.52 26.72
CA ASP A 89 -17.22 8.44 26.36
C ASP A 89 -15.96 7.68 25.95
N LEU A 90 -15.61 6.59 26.63
CA LEU A 90 -14.48 5.75 26.23
C LEU A 90 -14.64 5.23 24.80
N VAL A 91 -15.83 4.73 24.44
CA VAL A 91 -16.10 4.20 23.09
C VAL A 91 -16.16 5.33 22.06
N ASN A 92 -16.87 6.41 22.38
CA ASN A 92 -17.16 7.47 21.42
C ASN A 92 -16.02 8.48 21.24
N ASN A 93 -15.25 8.77 22.29
CA ASN A 93 -14.20 9.80 22.27
C ASN A 93 -12.80 9.20 22.15
N LEU A 94 -12.47 8.12 22.86
CA LEU A 94 -11.17 7.44 22.73
C LEU A 94 -11.16 6.37 21.64
N GLY A 95 -12.32 5.83 21.27
CA GLY A 95 -12.46 4.85 20.17
C GLY A 95 -12.66 5.48 18.79
N THR A 96 -12.87 6.79 18.70
CA THR A 96 -13.10 7.50 17.43
C THR A 96 -12.07 8.62 17.26
N ILE A 97 -11.33 8.61 16.15
CA ILE A 97 -10.31 9.64 15.88
C ILE A 97 -10.98 10.92 15.36
N ALA A 98 -10.43 12.08 15.72
CA ALA A 98 -10.93 13.42 15.38
C ALA A 98 -12.28 13.78 16.05
N ARG A 99 -12.61 13.11 17.15
CA ARG A 99 -13.73 13.47 18.02
C ARG A 99 -13.20 13.93 19.38
N SER A 100 -13.64 15.12 19.83
CA SER A 100 -13.25 15.68 21.12
C SER A 100 -14.48 15.98 21.97
N GLY A 101 -14.61 15.30 23.10
CA GLY A 101 -15.63 15.62 24.11
C GLY A 101 -15.42 17.00 24.75
N THR A 102 -14.23 17.59 24.63
CA THR A 102 -13.96 18.97 25.03
C THR A 102 -14.60 19.97 24.08
N LYS A 103 -14.63 19.69 22.77
CA LYS A 103 -15.36 20.51 21.80
C LYS A 103 -16.87 20.46 22.06
N GLU A 104 -17.43 19.26 22.25
CA GLU A 104 -18.86 19.09 22.55
C GLU A 104 -19.27 19.83 23.84
N PHE A 105 -18.41 19.81 24.86
CA PHE A 105 -18.64 20.58 26.10
C PHE A 105 -18.56 22.11 25.89
N MET A 106 -17.65 22.62 25.05
CA MET A 106 -17.64 24.05 24.69
C MET A 106 -18.94 24.48 23.98
N GLU A 107 -19.49 23.63 23.10
CA GLU A 107 -20.74 23.90 22.39
C GLU A 107 -21.95 23.90 23.35
N ALA A 108 -21.91 23.07 24.40
CA ALA A 108 -22.95 23.01 25.43
C ALA A 108 -22.92 24.23 26.39
N ILE A 109 -21.76 24.88 26.54
CA ILE A 109 -21.63 26.12 27.32
C ILE A 109 -22.12 27.30 26.48
N ALA A 110 -23.28 27.85 26.83
CA ALA A 110 -23.77 29.11 26.26
C ALA A 110 -22.78 30.25 26.54
N ALA A 111 -22.56 31.12 25.55
CA ALA A 111 -21.62 32.24 25.61
C ALA A 111 -21.73 33.04 26.92
N GLY A 112 -20.74 32.90 27.82
CA GLY A 112 -20.73 33.62 29.10
C GLY A 112 -19.89 33.00 30.23
N ALA A 113 -19.40 31.76 30.10
CA ALA A 113 -18.47 31.18 31.08
C ALA A 113 -17.01 31.43 30.67
N ASP A 114 -16.17 31.87 31.61
CA ASP A 114 -14.72 32.07 31.43
C ASP A 114 -13.98 30.73 31.52
N VAL A 115 -14.25 29.84 30.57
CA VAL A 115 -13.66 28.50 30.47
C VAL A 115 -12.88 28.42 29.17
N SER A 116 -11.56 28.32 29.26
CA SER A 116 -10.65 28.24 28.11
C SER A 116 -10.07 26.83 27.99
N MET A 117 -10.73 25.97 27.22
CA MET A 117 -10.24 24.59 26.98
C MET A 117 -9.33 24.47 25.75
N ILE A 118 -8.36 23.56 25.83
CA ILE A 118 -7.23 23.45 24.91
C ILE A 118 -7.49 22.39 23.82
N GLY A 119 -8.01 21.21 24.19
CA GLY A 119 -8.09 20.03 23.32
C GLY A 119 -9.26 20.01 22.35
N GLN A 120 -9.21 20.75 21.24
CA GLN A 120 -10.34 20.86 20.30
C GLN A 120 -10.34 19.84 19.14
N PHE A 121 -9.20 19.18 18.87
CA PHE A 121 -9.00 18.40 17.64
C PHE A 121 -9.31 16.90 17.75
N GLY A 122 -9.33 16.32 18.95
CA GLY A 122 -9.66 14.89 19.12
C GLY A 122 -8.60 13.92 18.57
N VAL A 123 -7.35 14.37 18.43
CA VAL A 123 -6.22 13.56 17.94
C VAL A 123 -5.03 13.51 18.91
N GLY A 124 -4.94 14.46 19.86
CA GLY A 124 -3.80 14.63 20.74
C GLY A 124 -3.52 13.42 21.65
N PHE A 125 -4.56 12.70 22.08
CA PHE A 125 -4.41 11.47 22.88
C PHE A 125 -3.51 10.42 22.19
N TYR A 126 -3.64 10.28 20.87
CA TYR A 126 -2.89 9.28 20.11
C TYR A 126 -1.39 9.59 19.99
N SER A 127 -0.96 10.80 20.35
CA SER A 127 0.47 11.12 20.48
C SER A 127 1.17 10.27 21.56
N ALA A 128 0.43 9.65 22.49
CA ALA A 128 0.99 8.70 23.46
C ALA A 128 1.73 7.54 22.78
N TYR A 129 1.26 7.09 21.61
CA TYR A 129 1.89 6.02 20.85
C TYR A 129 3.21 6.42 20.16
N LEU A 130 3.62 7.71 20.22
CA LEU A 130 4.96 8.14 19.80
C LEU A 130 6.07 7.52 20.65
N VAL A 131 5.75 7.19 21.90
CA VAL A 131 6.71 6.76 22.93
C VAL A 131 6.27 5.50 23.69
N ALA A 132 5.01 5.05 23.53
CA ALA A 132 4.47 3.89 24.22
C ALA A 132 3.92 2.85 23.23
N GLU A 133 4.32 1.60 23.41
CA GLU A 133 3.82 0.45 22.64
C GLU A 133 2.37 0.08 23.01
N LYS A 134 2.01 0.36 24.26
CA LYS A 134 0.72 0.04 24.87
C LYS A 134 0.26 1.19 25.73
N VAL A 135 -1.00 1.59 25.58
CA VAL A 135 -1.63 2.62 26.41
C VAL A 135 -2.80 1.99 27.18
N ILE A 136 -2.79 2.19 28.50
CA ILE A 136 -3.86 1.77 29.40
C ILE A 136 -4.47 3.02 30.03
N VAL A 137 -5.78 3.19 29.86
CA VAL A 137 -6.55 4.28 30.48
C VAL A 137 -7.48 3.69 31.52
N THR A 138 -7.30 4.06 32.77
CA THR A 138 -8.23 3.74 33.86
C THR A 138 -9.00 5.00 34.22
N THR A 139 -10.33 4.94 34.24
CA THR A 139 -11.17 6.12 34.48
C THR A 139 -12.41 5.78 35.29
N LYS A 140 -12.91 6.73 36.07
CA LYS A 140 -14.14 6.65 36.85
C LYS A 140 -14.85 8.00 36.75
N HIS A 141 -15.98 8.03 36.04
CA HIS A 141 -16.89 9.18 36.05
C HIS A 141 -17.87 9.06 37.22
N ASN A 142 -18.35 10.18 37.78
CA ASN A 142 -19.30 10.16 38.92
C ASN A 142 -20.58 9.37 38.60
N ASP A 143 -21.05 9.47 37.36
CA ASP A 143 -22.32 8.87 36.89
C ASP A 143 -22.16 7.44 36.32
N ASP A 144 -20.99 6.81 36.43
CA ASP A 144 -20.73 5.46 35.89
C ASP A 144 -19.75 4.67 36.77
N GLU A 145 -19.53 3.39 36.45
CA GLU A 145 -18.53 2.53 37.12
C GLU A 145 -17.09 2.88 36.69
N GLN A 146 -16.10 2.25 37.33
CA GLN A 146 -14.71 2.36 36.90
C GLN A 146 -14.47 1.43 35.70
N TYR A 147 -13.84 1.94 34.66
CA TYR A 147 -13.46 1.16 33.48
C TYR A 147 -11.97 1.23 33.22
N VAL A 148 -11.47 0.16 32.61
CA VAL A 148 -10.12 0.09 32.07
C VAL A 148 -10.25 -0.09 30.57
N TRP A 149 -9.68 0.85 29.82
CA TRP A 149 -9.51 0.77 28.38
C TRP A 149 -8.05 0.47 28.08
N GLU A 150 -7.81 -0.47 27.18
CA GLU A 150 -6.47 -0.89 26.77
C GLU A 150 -6.40 -0.89 25.25
N SER A 151 -5.32 -0.34 24.72
CA SER A 151 -5.02 -0.45 23.30
C SER A 151 -3.52 -0.55 23.06
N GLN A 152 -3.21 -1.41 22.11
CA GLN A 152 -1.91 -1.55 21.46
C GLN A 152 -2.12 -1.01 20.05
N ALA A 153 -1.22 -0.17 19.55
CA ALA A 153 -1.31 0.30 18.16
C ALA A 153 -1.16 -0.93 17.24
N GLY A 154 -2.29 -1.49 16.79
CA GLY A 154 -2.34 -2.79 16.13
C GLY A 154 -1.77 -2.76 14.72
N GLY A 155 -0.84 -3.68 14.45
CA GLY A 155 -0.20 -3.90 13.14
C GLY A 155 1.18 -3.26 13.03
N SER A 156 2.00 -3.35 14.09
CA SER A 156 3.33 -2.75 14.07
C SER A 156 4.30 -3.57 13.21
N PHE A 157 5.26 -2.92 12.56
CA PHE A 157 6.40 -3.62 11.96
C PHE A 157 7.12 -4.49 13.00
N THR A 158 7.10 -4.11 14.29
CA THR A 158 7.60 -4.91 15.41
C THR A 158 6.90 -6.26 15.51
N ASP A 159 5.57 -6.31 15.39
CA ASP A 159 4.80 -7.56 15.38
C ASP A 159 5.22 -8.47 14.22
N TYR A 160 5.41 -7.92 13.03
CA TYR A 160 5.92 -8.67 11.88
C TYR A 160 7.30 -9.25 12.18
N VAL A 161 8.22 -8.46 12.74
CA VAL A 161 9.58 -8.89 13.09
C VAL A 161 9.57 -10.08 14.05
N THR A 162 8.66 -10.09 15.04
CA THR A 162 8.54 -11.23 15.97
C THR A 162 8.09 -12.54 15.33
N ARG A 163 7.42 -12.49 14.17
CA ARG A 163 6.92 -13.65 13.42
C ARG A 163 7.74 -13.98 12.18
N MET A 164 8.84 -13.26 11.95
CA MET A 164 9.77 -13.58 10.87
C MET A 164 10.34 -14.99 11.05
N LYS A 165 10.58 -15.66 9.92
CA LYS A 165 11.21 -16.98 9.94
C LYS A 165 12.67 -16.88 10.36
N ASP A 166 13.18 -17.97 10.94
CA ASP A 166 14.62 -18.15 11.14
C ASP A 166 15.35 -17.98 9.79
N GLY A 167 16.37 -17.11 9.74
CA GLY A 167 17.11 -16.78 8.52
C GLY A 167 16.52 -15.60 7.71
N GLN A 168 15.27 -15.21 7.96
CA GLN A 168 14.65 -14.09 7.25
C GLN A 168 15.26 -12.75 7.69
N ASN A 169 15.79 -12.00 6.72
CA ASN A 169 16.41 -10.69 6.94
C ASN A 169 15.66 -9.53 6.29
N GLU A 170 14.56 -9.82 5.58
CA GLU A 170 13.82 -8.86 4.78
C GLU A 170 12.33 -8.87 5.18
N ILE A 171 11.74 -7.67 5.24
CA ILE A 171 10.30 -7.47 5.45
C ILE A 171 9.66 -7.36 4.06
N PHE A 172 8.81 -8.33 3.72
CA PHE A 172 8.15 -8.36 2.42
C PHE A 172 6.87 -7.54 2.48
N TYR A 173 6.66 -6.69 1.48
CA TYR A 173 5.43 -5.92 1.34
C TYR A 173 4.96 -5.90 -0.11
N ILE A 174 3.68 -5.60 -0.29
CA ILE A 174 3.07 -5.35 -1.60
C ILE A 174 2.18 -4.13 -1.50
N THR A 175 2.32 -3.23 -2.46
CA THR A 175 1.48 -2.04 -2.62
C THR A 175 0.42 -2.27 -3.69
N GLY A 176 -0.78 -1.70 -3.52
CA GLY A 176 -1.83 -1.77 -4.55
C GLY A 176 -3.04 -0.91 -4.22
N GLU A 177 -4.13 -1.10 -4.97
CA GLU A 177 -5.34 -0.28 -4.83
C GLU A 177 -6.28 -0.72 -3.71
N SER A 178 -6.24 -2.01 -3.37
CA SER A 178 -7.12 -2.60 -2.37
C SER A 178 -6.55 -3.91 -1.87
N LYS A 179 -6.99 -4.33 -0.67
CA LYS A 179 -6.58 -5.61 -0.07
C LYS A 179 -6.87 -6.78 -1.01
N LYS A 180 -8.05 -6.79 -1.63
CA LYS A 180 -8.48 -7.87 -2.54
C LYS A 180 -7.61 -7.95 -3.79
N ALA A 181 -7.16 -6.80 -4.32
CA ALA A 181 -6.29 -6.74 -5.48
C ALA A 181 -4.90 -7.31 -5.17
N VAL A 182 -4.29 -6.89 -4.05
CA VAL A 182 -2.95 -7.37 -3.68
C VAL A 182 -2.96 -8.82 -3.20
N GLU A 183 -4.00 -9.25 -2.49
CA GLU A 183 -4.09 -10.60 -1.93
C GLU A 183 -4.07 -11.69 -3.01
N ASN A 184 -4.61 -11.42 -4.19
CA ASN A 184 -4.62 -12.38 -5.31
C ASN A 184 -3.53 -12.10 -6.36
N SER A 185 -2.54 -11.29 -6.00
CA SER A 185 -1.48 -10.90 -6.92
C SER A 185 -0.52 -12.06 -7.23
N PRO A 186 -0.07 -12.23 -8.49
CA PRO A 186 0.93 -13.23 -8.87
C PRO A 186 2.25 -13.08 -8.11
N PHE A 187 2.57 -11.86 -7.66
CA PHE A 187 3.80 -11.58 -6.90
C PHE A 187 3.85 -12.27 -5.53
N LEU A 188 2.70 -12.72 -5.00
CA LEU A 188 2.60 -13.35 -3.70
C LEU A 188 2.65 -14.87 -3.75
N GLU A 189 2.57 -15.50 -4.92
CA GLU A 189 2.36 -16.94 -5.05
C GLU A 189 3.48 -17.76 -4.37
N LYS A 190 4.75 -17.53 -4.73
CA LYS A 190 5.87 -18.26 -4.10
C LYS A 190 6.14 -17.81 -2.67
N LEU A 191 5.90 -16.55 -2.33
CA LEU A 191 5.99 -16.03 -0.95
C LEU A 191 5.01 -16.80 -0.04
N LYS A 192 3.75 -16.93 -0.46
CA LYS A 192 2.72 -17.71 0.23
C LYS A 192 3.04 -19.20 0.28
N LYS A 193 3.49 -19.78 -0.84
CA LYS A 193 3.89 -21.20 -0.90
C LYS A 193 5.04 -21.53 0.05
N LYS A 194 6.01 -20.62 0.17
CA LYS A 194 7.10 -20.72 1.16
C LYS A 194 6.68 -20.25 2.55
N GLY A 195 5.45 -19.77 2.74
CA GLY A 195 4.86 -19.37 4.01
C GLY A 195 5.43 -18.09 4.61
N TYR A 196 5.97 -17.17 3.80
CA TYR A 196 6.39 -15.85 4.27
C TYR A 196 5.17 -14.96 4.53
N GLU A 197 5.22 -14.19 5.62
CA GLU A 197 4.27 -13.10 5.88
C GLU A 197 4.57 -11.95 4.90
N VAL A 198 3.53 -11.27 4.41
CA VAL A 198 3.67 -10.12 3.50
C VAL A 198 2.74 -9.01 3.95
N LEU A 199 3.27 -7.80 4.11
CA LEU A 199 2.49 -6.62 4.47
C LEU A 199 1.70 -6.12 3.26
N TYR A 200 0.39 -5.93 3.44
CA TYR A 200 -0.48 -5.37 2.41
C TYR A 200 -0.64 -3.87 2.65
N MET A 201 -0.21 -3.09 1.66
CA MET A 201 -0.22 -1.64 1.69
C MET A 201 -1.13 -1.15 0.57
N VAL A 202 -2.28 -0.59 0.94
CA VAL A 202 -3.39 -0.40 0.00
C VAL A 202 -3.81 1.06 -0.12
N ASP A 203 -3.18 1.94 0.64
CA ASP A 203 -3.39 3.37 0.54
C ASP A 203 -2.39 3.99 -0.43
N ALA A 204 -2.82 5.07 -1.08
CA ALA A 204 -1.94 5.85 -1.94
C ALA A 204 -0.73 6.42 -1.18
N ILE A 205 -0.86 6.72 0.12
CA ILE A 205 0.24 7.26 0.91
C ILE A 205 1.32 6.21 1.20
N ASP A 206 0.96 4.93 1.24
CA ASP A 206 1.89 3.85 1.57
C ASP A 206 3.06 3.77 0.58
N GLU A 207 2.78 4.02 -0.70
CA GLU A 207 3.79 4.09 -1.77
C GLU A 207 4.86 5.16 -1.51
N TYR A 208 4.48 6.29 -0.92
CA TYR A 208 5.45 7.31 -0.51
C TYR A 208 6.17 6.92 0.79
N SER A 209 5.43 6.32 1.73
CA SER A 209 5.97 5.88 3.02
C SER A 209 7.11 4.89 2.84
N VAL A 210 6.93 3.83 2.04
CA VAL A 210 7.98 2.83 1.76
C VAL A 210 9.12 3.36 0.90
N GLY A 211 8.90 4.46 0.17
CA GLY A 211 9.97 5.18 -0.51
C GLY A 211 11.00 5.77 0.45
N GLN A 212 10.56 6.14 1.67
CA GLN A 212 11.41 6.70 2.73
C GLN A 212 11.80 5.65 3.77
N LEU A 213 10.89 4.74 4.11
CA LEU A 213 11.09 3.65 5.07
C LEU A 213 11.83 2.49 4.40
N LYS A 214 13.15 2.61 4.28
CA LYS A 214 13.99 1.58 3.64
C LYS A 214 14.31 0.39 4.55
N GLU A 215 14.31 0.63 5.87
CA GLU A 215 14.73 -0.33 6.87
C GLU A 215 13.94 -0.12 8.17
N PHE A 216 13.66 -1.22 8.87
CA PHE A 216 13.06 -1.23 10.20
C PHE A 216 13.78 -2.27 11.06
N GLU A 217 14.27 -1.88 12.25
CA GLU A 217 15.00 -2.77 13.18
C GLU A 217 16.13 -3.61 12.54
N GLY A 218 16.92 -3.02 11.62
CA GLY A 218 18.00 -3.75 10.94
C GLY A 218 17.55 -4.59 9.75
N LYS A 219 16.24 -4.62 9.44
CA LYS A 219 15.65 -5.44 8.37
C LYS A 219 15.20 -4.55 7.21
N LYS A 220 15.67 -4.87 6.00
CA LYS A 220 15.32 -4.12 4.78
C LYS A 220 13.87 -4.40 4.39
N LEU A 221 13.15 -3.36 3.96
CA LEU A 221 11.83 -3.52 3.33
C LEU A 221 12.01 -3.85 1.84
N VAL A 222 11.37 -4.93 1.38
CA VAL A 222 11.48 -5.42 0.00
C VAL A 222 10.09 -5.58 -0.61
N SER A 223 9.86 -4.88 -1.73
CA SER A 223 8.61 -4.98 -2.47
C SER A 223 8.54 -6.28 -3.26
N ALA A 224 7.42 -7.00 -3.14
CA ALA A 224 7.12 -8.18 -3.96
C ALA A 224 6.95 -7.84 -5.46
N THR A 225 6.68 -6.56 -5.80
CA THR A 225 6.42 -6.10 -7.18
C THR A 225 7.69 -5.65 -7.92
N LYS A 226 8.81 -5.49 -7.21
CA LYS A 226 10.09 -5.05 -7.77
C LYS A 226 11.01 -6.22 -8.10
N GLU A 227 11.93 -5.99 -9.03
CA GLU A 227 13.05 -6.90 -9.28
C GLU A 227 13.90 -7.14 -8.02
N GLY A 228 14.60 -8.28 -8.01
CA GLY A 228 15.57 -8.60 -6.96
C GLY A 228 14.97 -9.22 -5.69
N LEU A 229 13.73 -9.71 -5.74
CA LEU A 229 13.14 -10.52 -4.67
C LEU A 229 13.96 -11.81 -4.51
N LYS A 230 14.72 -11.91 -3.43
CA LYS A 230 15.53 -13.09 -3.11
C LYS A 230 14.83 -13.90 -2.05
N LEU A 231 14.47 -15.13 -2.40
CA LEU A 231 13.93 -16.09 -1.45
C LEU A 231 15.01 -17.10 -1.11
N GLU A 232 15.01 -17.62 0.12
CA GLU A 232 15.92 -18.71 0.46
C GLU A 232 15.58 -19.94 -0.37
N GLU A 233 16.59 -20.53 -1.01
CA GLU A 233 16.44 -21.68 -1.88
C GLU A 233 17.42 -22.78 -1.48
N THR A 234 16.95 -24.02 -1.53
CA THR A 234 17.82 -25.19 -1.35
C THR A 234 18.74 -25.37 -2.55
N GLU A 235 19.85 -26.08 -2.40
CA GLU A 235 20.77 -26.35 -3.51
C GLU A 235 20.11 -27.12 -4.66
N ASP A 236 19.14 -27.99 -4.37
CA ASP A 236 18.39 -28.70 -5.40
C ASP A 236 17.41 -27.77 -6.14
N GLU A 237 16.76 -26.83 -5.43
CA GLU A 237 15.93 -25.80 -6.04
C GLU A 237 16.76 -24.92 -6.99
N LYS A 238 17.93 -24.46 -6.55
CA LYS A 238 18.83 -23.65 -7.40
C LYS A 238 19.25 -24.38 -8.67
N ARG A 239 19.68 -25.65 -8.57
CA ARG A 239 20.05 -26.47 -9.73
C ARG A 239 18.89 -26.64 -10.70
N LYS A 240 17.69 -26.89 -10.19
CA LYS A 240 16.48 -26.99 -11.02
C LYS A 240 16.22 -25.67 -11.75
N GLN A 241 16.37 -24.54 -11.06
CA GLN A 241 16.13 -23.21 -11.61
C GLN A 241 17.14 -22.84 -12.71
N GLU A 242 18.43 -23.18 -12.51
CA GLU A 242 19.47 -23.00 -13.54
C GLU A 242 19.14 -23.82 -14.80
N SER A 243 18.75 -25.08 -14.64
CA SER A 243 18.34 -25.93 -15.78
C SER A 243 17.12 -25.38 -16.51
N LEU A 244 16.13 -24.84 -15.79
CA LEU A 244 14.96 -24.21 -16.40
C LEU A 244 15.31 -22.89 -17.10
N LYS A 245 16.23 -22.10 -16.54
CA LYS A 245 16.76 -20.88 -17.16
C LYS A 245 17.40 -21.18 -18.52
N GLU A 246 18.25 -22.22 -18.60
CA GLU A 246 18.84 -22.67 -19.85
C GLU A 246 17.77 -23.17 -20.84
N LYS A 247 16.84 -24.02 -20.39
CA LYS A 247 15.79 -24.59 -21.24
C LYS A 247 14.90 -23.52 -21.88
N PHE A 248 14.60 -22.45 -21.16
CA PHE A 248 13.68 -21.39 -21.59
C PHE A 248 14.38 -20.15 -22.18
N GLU A 249 15.71 -20.12 -22.24
CA GLU A 249 16.47 -18.99 -22.77
C GLU A 249 16.05 -18.62 -24.20
N GLY A 250 15.82 -19.64 -25.04
CA GLY A 250 15.35 -19.45 -26.42
C GLY A 250 13.98 -18.77 -26.49
N LEU A 251 13.04 -19.17 -25.63
CA LEU A 251 11.71 -18.56 -25.57
C LEU A 251 11.80 -17.12 -25.05
N CYS A 252 12.61 -16.85 -24.02
CA CYS A 252 12.80 -15.49 -23.50
C CYS A 252 13.27 -14.52 -24.60
N LYS A 253 14.19 -14.96 -25.48
CA LYS A 253 14.65 -14.17 -26.64
C LYS A 253 13.51 -13.89 -27.62
N VAL A 254 12.74 -14.92 -27.99
CA VAL A 254 11.58 -14.76 -28.90
C VAL A 254 10.55 -13.79 -28.31
N ILE A 255 10.22 -13.91 -27.02
CA ILE A 255 9.29 -12.99 -26.35
C ILE A 255 9.84 -11.56 -26.37
N LYS A 256 11.14 -11.38 -26.08
CA LYS A 256 11.78 -10.06 -26.11
C LYS A 256 11.75 -9.44 -27.51
N ASP A 257 12.01 -10.22 -28.55
CA ASP A 257 11.97 -9.77 -29.94
C ASP A 257 10.55 -9.35 -30.36
N VAL A 258 9.52 -10.10 -29.92
CA VAL A 258 8.11 -9.76 -30.21
C VAL A 258 7.66 -8.50 -29.46
N LEU A 259 8.07 -8.34 -28.21
CA LEU A 259 7.64 -7.22 -27.37
C LEU A 259 8.46 -5.94 -27.61
N GLY A 260 9.65 -6.04 -28.20
CA GLY A 260 10.50 -4.89 -28.52
C GLY A 260 10.72 -4.00 -27.30
N ASP A 261 10.43 -2.71 -27.43
CA ASP A 261 10.62 -1.71 -26.37
C ASP A 261 9.54 -1.71 -25.28
N LYS A 262 8.50 -2.55 -25.40
CA LYS A 262 7.45 -2.69 -24.37
C LYS A 262 7.99 -3.27 -23.06
N VAL A 263 9.08 -4.04 -23.12
CA VAL A 263 9.78 -4.61 -21.96
C VAL A 263 11.28 -4.37 -22.07
N GLU A 264 11.98 -4.22 -20.96
CA GLU A 264 13.44 -4.13 -20.95
C GLU A 264 14.07 -5.50 -21.21
N LYS A 265 13.64 -6.51 -20.45
CA LYS A 265 14.14 -7.87 -20.53
C LYS A 265 13.02 -8.88 -20.22
N VAL A 266 13.27 -10.12 -20.65
CA VAL A 266 12.43 -11.27 -20.36
C VAL A 266 13.29 -12.31 -19.66
N VAL A 267 12.85 -12.76 -18.48
CA VAL A 267 13.62 -13.71 -17.66
C VAL A 267 12.71 -14.79 -17.10
N VAL A 268 13.29 -15.93 -16.74
CA VAL A 268 12.58 -16.95 -15.95
C VAL A 268 12.36 -16.40 -14.55
N SER A 269 11.12 -16.49 -14.08
CA SER A 269 10.71 -15.98 -12.79
C SER A 269 11.16 -16.89 -11.67
N ASP A 270 11.55 -16.25 -10.58
CA ASP A 270 11.84 -16.93 -9.32
C ASP A 270 10.68 -16.73 -8.31
N ARG A 271 9.52 -16.15 -8.68
CA ARG A 271 8.44 -15.74 -7.74
C ARG A 271 7.01 -16.20 -8.06
N VAL A 272 6.71 -16.54 -9.32
CA VAL A 272 5.39 -17.06 -9.70
C VAL A 272 5.34 -18.59 -9.61
N VAL A 273 4.14 -19.14 -9.40
CA VAL A 273 3.87 -20.57 -9.23
C VAL A 273 2.77 -21.03 -10.17
N ASP A 274 1.62 -20.38 -10.13
CA ASP A 274 0.43 -20.75 -10.90
C ASP A 274 0.30 -19.88 -12.14
N SER A 275 0.58 -18.58 -12.00
CA SER A 275 0.50 -17.62 -13.10
C SER A 275 1.54 -17.92 -14.19
N PRO A 276 1.20 -17.74 -15.48
CA PRO A 276 2.13 -18.02 -16.58
C PRO A 276 3.27 -17.00 -16.66
N CYS A 277 3.01 -15.73 -16.32
CA CYS A 277 3.99 -14.65 -16.29
C CYS A 277 3.49 -13.48 -15.44
N CYS A 278 4.40 -12.59 -15.06
CA CYS A 278 4.11 -11.30 -14.44
C CYS A 278 5.06 -10.21 -14.95
N LEU A 279 4.70 -8.94 -14.73
CA LEU A 279 5.54 -7.79 -15.08
C LEU A 279 6.05 -7.10 -13.82
N VAL A 280 7.36 -7.16 -13.60
CA VAL A 280 8.01 -6.48 -12.47
C VAL A 280 8.57 -5.14 -12.92
N THR A 281 8.61 -4.18 -11.99
CA THR A 281 9.36 -2.93 -12.19
C THR A 281 10.80 -3.10 -11.76
N GLY A 282 11.71 -2.35 -12.36
CA GLY A 282 13.09 -2.24 -11.88
C GLY A 282 13.20 -1.87 -10.40
N GLU A 283 14.37 -2.11 -9.80
CA GLU A 283 14.64 -1.79 -8.39
C GLU A 283 14.43 -0.28 -8.13
N TYR A 284 14.79 0.55 -9.10
CA TYR A 284 14.66 2.00 -9.08
C TYR A 284 13.50 2.47 -9.96
N GLY A 285 12.94 3.63 -9.59
CA GLY A 285 11.79 4.26 -10.26
C GLY A 285 10.42 3.81 -9.72
N TRP A 286 9.37 4.17 -10.45
CA TRP A 286 7.98 3.98 -10.01
C TRP A 286 7.50 2.53 -10.15
N THR A 287 6.78 2.07 -9.13
CA THR A 287 5.97 0.85 -9.18
C THR A 287 4.74 1.09 -10.07
N ALA A 288 4.03 0.01 -10.45
CA ALA A 288 2.75 0.13 -11.16
C ALA A 288 1.72 0.99 -10.38
N ASN A 289 1.64 0.78 -9.06
CA ASN A 289 0.72 1.54 -8.21
C ASN A 289 1.14 3.02 -8.06
N MET A 290 2.44 3.30 -7.93
CA MET A 290 2.94 4.68 -7.94
C MET A 290 2.69 5.37 -9.28
N GLU A 291 2.92 4.70 -10.41
CA GLU A 291 2.64 5.24 -11.74
C GLU A 291 1.17 5.66 -11.86
N ARG A 292 0.25 4.83 -11.36
CA ARG A 292 -1.18 5.12 -11.31
C ARG A 292 -1.51 6.33 -10.43
N ILE A 293 -0.99 6.37 -9.21
CA ILE A 293 -1.18 7.51 -8.27
C ILE A 293 -0.67 8.81 -8.92
N MET A 294 0.52 8.75 -9.51
CA MET A 294 1.16 9.88 -10.19
C MET A 294 0.39 10.34 -11.43
N LYS A 295 -0.22 9.42 -12.20
CA LYS A 295 -1.05 9.78 -13.36
C LYS A 295 -2.38 10.42 -12.95
N ALA A 296 -2.91 10.08 -11.77
CA ALA A 296 -4.16 10.66 -11.26
C ALA A 296 -4.01 12.06 -10.65
N GLN A 297 -2.78 12.55 -10.43
CA GLN A 297 -2.53 13.88 -9.88
C GLN A 297 -2.68 15.00 -10.92
N ALA A 298 -3.62 15.92 -10.69
CA ALA A 298 -4.01 16.98 -11.63
C ALA A 298 -2.96 18.08 -11.86
N LEU A 299 -2.00 18.29 -10.94
CA LEU A 299 -1.04 19.40 -10.98
C LEU A 299 0.37 18.97 -11.44
N ARG A 300 0.51 17.82 -12.10
CA ARG A 300 1.81 17.26 -12.44
C ARG A 300 2.33 17.75 -13.78
N ASP A 301 3.63 18.04 -13.83
CA ASP A 301 4.36 18.17 -15.09
C ASP A 301 4.55 16.79 -15.75
N ALA A 302 4.08 16.65 -16.99
CA ALA A 302 4.19 15.43 -17.78
C ALA A 302 5.64 15.10 -18.17
N SER A 303 6.55 16.07 -18.15
CA SER A 303 7.96 15.89 -18.51
C SER A 303 8.72 14.91 -17.59
N MET A 304 8.35 14.87 -16.31
CA MET A 304 8.95 13.96 -15.31
C MET A 304 8.47 12.50 -15.45
N ALA A 305 7.42 12.25 -16.26
CA ALA A 305 6.87 10.90 -16.49
C ALA A 305 7.89 9.96 -17.12
N GLY A 306 8.54 10.42 -18.20
CA GLY A 306 9.38 9.58 -19.04
C GLY A 306 10.63 9.10 -18.33
N TYR A 307 11.18 9.93 -17.42
CA TYR A 307 12.40 9.59 -16.67
C TYR A 307 12.13 8.64 -15.50
N MET A 308 10.92 8.69 -14.91
CA MET A 308 10.56 7.91 -13.73
C MET A 308 9.73 6.65 -14.05
N SER A 309 9.26 6.53 -15.29
CA SER A 309 8.61 5.31 -15.80
C SER A 309 9.66 4.20 -15.85
N SER A 310 9.66 3.35 -14.83
CA SER A 310 10.54 2.19 -14.81
C SER A 310 10.23 1.30 -16.00
N LYS A 311 11.28 0.91 -16.73
CA LYS A 311 11.13 -0.14 -17.72
C LYS A 311 10.67 -1.43 -17.03
N LYS A 312 9.83 -2.18 -17.75
CA LYS A 312 9.15 -3.36 -17.23
C LYS A 312 9.96 -4.60 -17.61
N THR A 313 10.09 -5.54 -16.69
CA THR A 313 10.67 -6.85 -16.96
C THR A 313 9.57 -7.89 -16.93
N MET A 314 9.49 -8.70 -17.99
CA MET A 314 8.57 -9.83 -18.01
C MET A 314 9.26 -11.03 -17.39
N GLU A 315 8.71 -11.52 -16.27
CA GLU A 315 9.14 -12.77 -15.68
C GLU A 315 8.17 -13.89 -16.11
N ILE A 316 8.70 -15.00 -16.66
CA ILE A 316 7.89 -16.14 -17.14
C ILE A 316 7.99 -17.34 -16.20
N ASN A 317 6.91 -18.12 -16.11
CA ASN A 317 6.84 -19.34 -15.31
C ASN A 317 7.15 -20.58 -16.16
N PRO A 318 8.33 -21.20 -16.02
CA PRO A 318 8.73 -22.34 -16.83
C PRO A 318 7.96 -23.62 -16.49
N GLU A 319 7.28 -23.67 -15.33
CA GLU A 319 6.48 -24.82 -14.91
C GLU A 319 5.02 -24.73 -15.38
N ASN A 320 4.61 -23.58 -15.92
CA ASN A 320 3.26 -23.40 -16.45
C ASN A 320 3.10 -24.08 -17.83
N ALA A 321 1.99 -24.79 -18.03
CA ALA A 321 1.71 -25.53 -19.26
C ALA A 321 1.67 -24.63 -20.51
N ILE A 322 1.19 -23.39 -20.38
CA ILE A 322 1.16 -22.41 -21.48
C ILE A 322 2.59 -22.09 -21.92
N MET A 323 3.50 -21.87 -20.97
CA MET A 323 4.89 -21.52 -21.27
C MET A 323 5.65 -22.68 -21.92
N GLU A 324 5.45 -23.92 -21.45
CA GLU A 324 6.06 -25.09 -22.08
C GLU A 324 5.56 -25.31 -23.51
N GLU A 325 4.27 -25.10 -23.77
CA GLU A 325 3.70 -25.20 -25.12
C GLU A 325 4.20 -24.08 -26.04
N LEU A 326 4.26 -22.84 -25.52
CA LEU A 326 4.79 -21.70 -26.25
C LEU A 326 6.27 -21.91 -26.63
N ARG A 327 7.06 -22.49 -25.72
CA ARG A 327 8.46 -22.87 -25.97
C ARG A 327 8.57 -23.85 -27.13
N LYS A 328 7.78 -24.93 -27.14
CA LYS A 328 7.80 -25.93 -28.21
C LYS A 328 7.43 -25.34 -29.58
N ARG A 329 6.45 -24.45 -29.61
CA ARG A 329 6.04 -23.77 -30.86
C ARG A 329 7.13 -22.82 -31.36
N ALA A 330 7.71 -22.03 -30.46
CA ALA A 330 8.83 -21.14 -30.79
C ALA A 330 10.08 -21.91 -31.27
N ASP A 331 10.34 -23.09 -30.71
CA ASP A 331 11.43 -23.98 -31.16
C ASP A 331 11.17 -24.54 -32.57
N ALA A 332 9.90 -24.80 -32.92
CA ALA A 332 9.51 -25.31 -34.24
C ALA A 332 9.54 -24.22 -35.32
N ASP A 333 8.98 -23.05 -35.04
CA ASP A 333 9.04 -21.88 -35.91
C ASP A 333 9.04 -20.58 -35.09
N LYS A 334 10.17 -19.87 -35.13
CA LYS A 334 10.36 -18.59 -34.44
C LYS A 334 9.52 -17.45 -35.03
N ASN A 335 9.04 -17.62 -36.26
CA ASN A 335 8.24 -16.62 -36.97
C ASN A 335 6.75 -16.95 -37.00
N ASP A 336 6.32 -17.98 -36.27
CA ASP A 336 4.91 -18.36 -36.19
C ASP A 336 4.06 -17.17 -35.69
N LYS A 337 3.14 -16.71 -36.55
CA LYS A 337 2.25 -15.58 -36.25
C LYS A 337 1.38 -15.86 -35.03
N SER A 338 1.00 -17.12 -34.80
CA SER A 338 0.22 -17.51 -33.62
C SER A 338 1.01 -17.36 -32.32
N VAL A 339 2.32 -17.61 -32.34
CA VAL A 339 3.21 -17.38 -31.19
C VAL A 339 3.29 -15.89 -30.88
N LYS A 340 3.44 -15.04 -31.89
CA LYS A 340 3.47 -13.57 -31.70
C LYS A 340 2.17 -13.06 -31.06
N ASP A 341 1.02 -13.48 -31.57
CA ASP A 341 -0.29 -13.07 -31.04
C ASP A 341 -0.50 -13.55 -29.60
N LEU A 342 -0.11 -14.79 -29.28
CA LEU A 342 -0.18 -15.33 -27.91
C LEU A 342 0.74 -14.59 -26.94
N VAL A 343 1.97 -14.24 -27.37
CA VAL A 343 2.91 -13.45 -26.57
C VAL A 343 2.34 -12.08 -26.24
N LEU A 344 1.75 -11.40 -27.22
CA LEU A 344 1.13 -10.09 -27.01
C LEU A 344 -0.06 -10.17 -26.05
N LEU A 345 -0.90 -11.19 -26.17
CA LEU A 345 -2.01 -11.42 -25.25
C LEU A 345 -1.52 -11.70 -23.82
N LEU A 346 -0.50 -12.55 -23.66
CA LEU A 346 0.10 -12.85 -22.37
C LEU A 346 0.67 -11.58 -21.72
N PHE A 347 1.34 -10.74 -22.51
CA PHE A 347 1.87 -9.46 -22.05
C PHE A 347 0.77 -8.51 -21.58
N GLU A 348 -0.31 -8.34 -22.33
CA GLU A 348 -1.43 -7.45 -21.95
C GLU A 348 -2.19 -7.98 -20.72
N THR A 349 -2.35 -9.30 -20.61
CA THR A 349 -2.93 -9.94 -19.43
C THR A 349 -2.00 -9.76 -18.21
N ALA A 350 -0.69 -9.85 -18.41
CA ALA A 350 0.31 -9.59 -17.38
C ALA A 350 0.32 -8.12 -16.94
N LEU A 351 0.10 -7.15 -17.84
CA LEU A 351 -0.05 -5.73 -17.49
C LEU A 351 -1.20 -5.54 -16.49
N LEU A 352 -2.38 -6.07 -16.82
CA LEU A 352 -3.56 -5.97 -15.97
C LEU A 352 -3.35 -6.61 -14.59
N THR A 353 -2.87 -7.85 -14.56
CA THR A 353 -2.66 -8.61 -13.31
C THR A 353 -1.53 -8.06 -12.45
N SER A 354 -0.59 -7.34 -13.06
CA SER A 354 0.51 -6.64 -12.36
C SER A 354 0.17 -5.20 -11.96
N GLY A 355 -1.06 -4.74 -12.25
CA GLY A 355 -1.56 -3.42 -11.84
C GLY A 355 -1.16 -2.26 -12.75
N PHE A 356 -0.68 -2.52 -13.97
CA PHE A 356 -0.42 -1.49 -14.97
C PHE A 356 -1.66 -1.18 -15.79
N SER A 357 -1.72 0.04 -16.31
CA SER A 357 -2.73 0.45 -17.29
C SER A 357 -2.41 -0.13 -18.67
N LEU A 358 -3.45 -0.46 -19.43
CA LEU A 358 -3.32 -0.75 -20.86
C LEU A 358 -3.23 0.57 -21.64
N ASP A 359 -2.26 0.65 -22.55
CA ASP A 359 -2.12 1.81 -23.43
C ASP A 359 -3.25 1.86 -24.49
N GLU A 360 -3.62 0.70 -25.03
CA GLU A 360 -4.64 0.57 -26.08
C GLU A 360 -5.71 -0.49 -25.71
N PRO A 361 -6.70 -0.14 -24.85
CA PRO A 361 -7.74 -1.09 -24.43
C PRO A 361 -8.55 -1.68 -25.59
N ASN A 362 -8.78 -0.90 -26.65
CA ASN A 362 -9.53 -1.35 -27.83
C ASN A 362 -8.78 -2.42 -28.63
N THR A 363 -7.46 -2.27 -28.81
CA THR A 363 -6.62 -3.26 -29.49
C THR A 363 -6.62 -4.59 -28.74
N PHE A 364 -6.52 -4.56 -27.41
CA PHE A 364 -6.65 -5.74 -26.55
C PHE A 364 -8.03 -6.40 -26.67
N GLY A 365 -9.11 -5.61 -26.60
CA GLY A 365 -10.48 -6.11 -26.75
C GLY A 365 -10.72 -6.79 -28.10
N ASN A 366 -10.22 -6.18 -29.19
CA ASN A 366 -10.30 -6.77 -30.53
C ASN A 366 -9.54 -8.08 -30.64
N ARG A 367 -8.38 -8.21 -29.98
CA ARG A 367 -7.62 -9.47 -29.91
C ARG A 367 -8.40 -10.55 -29.18
N ILE A 368 -9.04 -10.24 -28.05
CA ILE A 368 -9.92 -11.17 -27.34
C ILE A 368 -11.08 -11.60 -28.23
N HIS A 369 -11.75 -10.67 -28.92
CA HIS A 369 -12.84 -10.99 -29.84
C HIS A 369 -12.40 -11.94 -30.96
N ARG A 370 -11.23 -11.72 -31.55
CA ARG A 370 -10.66 -12.62 -32.56
C ARG A 370 -10.40 -14.03 -32.01
N MET A 371 -9.87 -14.14 -30.80
CA MET A 371 -9.65 -15.46 -30.17
C MET A 371 -10.96 -16.17 -29.83
N LEU A 372 -11.99 -15.44 -29.39
CA LEU A 372 -13.32 -16.00 -29.17
C LEU A 372 -13.95 -16.50 -30.48
N LYS A 373 -13.82 -15.74 -31.57
CA LYS A 373 -14.27 -16.18 -32.90
C LYS A 373 -13.58 -17.47 -33.33
N LEU A 374 -12.25 -17.55 -33.21
CA LEU A 374 -11.49 -18.76 -33.50
C LEU A 374 -11.93 -19.94 -32.63
N GLY A 375 -12.12 -19.73 -31.32
CA GLY A 375 -12.57 -20.77 -30.39
C GLY A 375 -13.99 -21.26 -30.67
N LEU A 376 -14.85 -20.39 -31.21
CA LEU A 376 -16.22 -20.71 -31.63
C LEU A 376 -16.30 -21.18 -33.09
N SER A 377 -15.17 -21.28 -33.80
CA SER A 377 -15.11 -21.62 -35.23
C SER A 377 -15.98 -20.69 -36.10
N ILE A 378 -16.03 -19.40 -35.76
CA ILE A 378 -16.67 -18.37 -36.57
C ILE A 378 -15.63 -17.91 -37.59
N ASP A 379 -15.80 -18.31 -38.85
CA ASP A 379 -14.96 -17.84 -39.96
C ASP A 379 -15.21 -16.34 -40.19
N ASP A 380 -14.13 -15.57 -40.32
CA ASP A 380 -14.18 -14.11 -40.58
C ASP A 380 -14.64 -13.78 -42.02
N ASP A 381 -15.13 -14.76 -42.79
CA ASP A 381 -15.54 -14.61 -44.19
C ASP A 381 -16.95 -14.02 -44.39
N GLU A 382 -17.74 -13.78 -43.33
CA GLU A 382 -19.14 -13.30 -43.45
C GLU A 382 -19.43 -11.89 -42.91
N ALA A 383 -18.43 -11.09 -42.54
CA ALA A 383 -18.65 -9.68 -42.16
C ALA A 383 -18.08 -8.73 -43.22
N GLY A 384 -18.95 -8.30 -44.15
CA GLY A 384 -18.64 -7.30 -45.17
C GLY A 384 -18.17 -5.96 -44.61
N GLU A 385 -17.27 -5.33 -45.37
CA GLU A 385 -16.92 -3.89 -45.38
C GLU A 385 -16.67 -3.23 -44.02
N GLY A 386 -15.40 -3.19 -43.61
CA GLY A 386 -14.95 -2.34 -42.50
C GLY A 386 -13.46 -2.39 -42.14
N ASP A 387 -12.67 -3.30 -42.73
CA ASP A 387 -11.24 -3.45 -42.38
C ASP A 387 -10.36 -2.58 -43.30
N ALA A 388 -10.43 -1.27 -43.08
CA ALA A 388 -9.50 -0.30 -43.65
C ALA A 388 -9.27 0.83 -42.64
N ASP A 389 -8.59 0.53 -41.53
CA ASP A 389 -7.77 1.50 -40.81
C ASP A 389 -6.90 0.78 -39.76
N ILE A 390 -5.76 0.27 -40.21
CA ILE A 390 -4.57 0.13 -39.37
C ILE A 390 -3.44 0.84 -40.15
N PRO A 391 -2.76 1.84 -39.58
CA PRO A 391 -1.55 2.38 -40.19
C PRO A 391 -0.52 1.25 -40.27
N ALA A 392 0.07 1.06 -41.45
CA ALA A 392 1.20 0.16 -41.61
C ALA A 392 2.30 0.56 -40.60
N LEU A 393 2.89 -0.44 -39.96
CA LEU A 393 4.16 -0.27 -39.26
C LEU A 393 5.14 0.30 -40.28
N GLU A 394 5.53 1.56 -40.13
CA GLU A 394 6.62 2.14 -40.90
C GLU A 394 7.89 1.35 -40.55
N ASP A 395 8.35 0.56 -41.53
CA ASP A 395 9.72 0.07 -41.55
C ASP A 395 10.63 1.30 -41.48
N ALA A 396 11.40 1.40 -40.41
CA ALA A 396 12.42 2.43 -40.26
C ALA A 396 13.52 2.18 -41.30
N ASP A 397 13.36 2.76 -42.48
CA ASP A 397 14.43 2.91 -43.46
C ASP A 397 15.58 3.69 -42.82
N ILE A 398 16.70 3.00 -42.64
CA ILE A 398 17.98 3.58 -42.27
C ILE A 398 18.51 4.31 -43.50
N ASP A 399 18.07 5.56 -43.70
CA ASP A 399 18.70 6.45 -44.66
C ASP A 399 19.94 7.09 -44.03
N ALA A 400 21.08 6.66 -44.56
CA ALA A 400 22.38 7.24 -44.33
C ALA A 400 22.54 8.54 -45.15
N GLU A 401 22.29 9.70 -44.55
CA GLU A 401 22.79 10.97 -45.09
C GLU A 401 23.31 11.92 -43.99
N GLY A 402 24.64 12.07 -43.97
CA GLY A 402 25.32 13.37 -43.85
C GLY A 402 25.23 14.14 -42.54
N SER A 403 26.13 13.85 -41.58
CA SER A 403 26.46 14.81 -40.51
C SER A 403 27.14 16.05 -41.10
N LYS A 404 26.48 17.20 -41.05
CA LYS A 404 27.16 18.51 -41.05
C LYS A 404 27.12 19.06 -39.64
N MET A 405 28.31 19.14 -39.03
CA MET A 405 28.56 19.93 -37.82
C MET A 405 28.32 21.41 -38.13
N GLU A 406 27.47 22.07 -37.35
CA GLU A 406 27.53 23.52 -37.20
C GLU A 406 28.56 23.86 -36.13
N GLU A 407 29.58 24.62 -36.54
CA GLU A 407 30.45 25.39 -35.67
C GLU A 407 29.64 26.48 -34.96
N VAL A 408 29.95 26.70 -33.68
CA VAL A 408 29.45 27.85 -32.92
C VAL A 408 30.68 28.65 -32.50
N ASP A 409 30.75 29.88 -33.01
CA ASP A 409 31.62 30.97 -32.52
C ASP A 409 31.24 31.44 -31.11
#